data_AF-A0A6I9MUM4-F1
#
_entry.id   AF-A0A6I9MUM4-F1
#
_cell.length_a   1.000
_cell.length_b   1.000
_cell.length_c   1.000
_cell.angle_alpha   90.00
_cell.angle_beta   90.00
_cell.angle_gamma   90.00
#
_symmetry.space_group_name_H-M   'P 1'
#
loop_
_entity.id
_entity.type
_entity.pdbx_description
1 polymer ?
#
loop_
_entity_poly.entity_id
_entity_poly.type
_entity_poly.pdbx_seq_one_letter_code
_entity_poly.pdbx_strand_id
1 'polypeptide(L)'
;MVSCRFLELTVFFSVKAKSGEKEVSPNTLFCVWHEFSSDFKDQWKKENKVILKERLKAAEECFRQAKEKASYSVKPKQASGIKAKLGMKI
;
A
#
# COMPACT_ATOMS: atom_id res chain seq x y z
N MET A 1 41.90 -5.70 13.91
CA MET A 1 41.70 -4.25 14.07
C MET A 1 40.25 -3.97 13.74
N VAL A 2 39.43 -3.55 14.72
CA VAL A 2 38.03 -3.19 14.50
C VAL A 2 38.01 -1.81 13.84
N SER A 3 37.25 -1.62 12.77
CA SER A 3 37.18 -0.34 12.04
C SER A 3 36.52 0.75 12.90
N CYS A 4 37.03 1.99 12.87
CA CYS A 4 36.42 3.13 13.58
C CYS A 4 34.94 3.31 13.23
N ARG A 5 34.57 3.05 11.96
CA ARG A 5 33.19 3.14 11.48
C ARG A 5 32.25 2.11 12.12
N PHE A 6 32.79 0.96 12.49
CA PHE A 6 32.00 -0.07 13.17
C PHE A 6 31.68 0.35 14.61
N LEU A 7 32.66 0.90 15.34
CA LEU A 7 32.47 1.37 16.70
C LEU A 7 31.50 2.56 16.77
N GLU A 8 31.58 3.50 15.83
CA GLU A 8 30.60 4.59 15.72
C GLU A 8 29.17 4.07 15.54
N LEU A 9 29.02 3.02 14.73
CA LEU A 9 27.71 2.43 14.43
C LEU A 9 27.15 1.64 15.62
N THR A 10 27.98 0.90 16.35
CA THR A 10 27.53 0.21 17.58
C THR A 10 27.11 1.19 18.66
N VAL A 11 27.81 2.34 18.78
CA VAL A 11 27.41 3.44 19.68
C VAL A 11 26.09 4.07 19.21
N PHE A 12 25.96 4.39 17.93
CA PHE A 12 24.75 5.01 17.37
C PHE A 12 23.50 4.16 17.63
N PHE A 13 23.59 2.85 17.41
CA PHE A 13 22.50 1.91 17.67
C PHE A 13 22.43 1.43 19.13
N SER A 14 23.25 1.98 20.03
CA SER A 14 23.30 1.62 21.45
C SER A 14 23.47 0.11 21.70
N VAL A 15 24.22 -0.57 20.83
CA VAL A 15 24.47 -2.01 20.93
C VAL A 15 25.45 -2.25 22.07
N LYS A 16 25.04 -3.09 23.02
CA LYS A 16 25.87 -3.47 24.17
C LYS A 16 26.59 -4.79 23.90
N ALA A 17 27.82 -4.90 24.39
CA ALA A 17 28.55 -6.17 24.36
C ALA A 17 27.83 -7.22 25.21
N LYS A 18 27.96 -8.50 24.83
CA LYS A 18 27.40 -9.60 25.64
C LYS A 18 28.22 -9.76 26.93
N SER A 19 27.61 -10.31 27.98
CA SER A 19 28.28 -10.51 29.26
C SER A 19 29.53 -11.39 29.07
N GLY A 20 30.71 -10.84 29.42
CA GLY A 20 32.01 -11.47 29.20
C GLY A 20 32.78 -10.96 27.97
N GLU A 21 32.17 -10.18 27.08
CA GLU A 21 32.86 -9.52 25.96
C GLU A 21 33.34 -8.11 26.37
N LYS A 22 34.59 -7.75 26.04
CA LYS A 22 35.13 -6.40 26.27
C LYS A 22 34.54 -5.35 25.31
N GLU A 23 34.19 -5.77 24.09
CA GLU A 23 33.70 -4.91 23.01
C GLU A 23 32.63 -5.64 22.20
N VAL A 24 31.73 -4.88 21.57
CA VAL A 24 30.72 -5.45 20.66
C VAL A 24 31.44 -6.11 19.49
N SER A 25 31.23 -7.42 19.30
CA SER A 25 31.75 -8.11 18.13
C SER A 25 30.92 -7.79 16.88
N PRO A 26 31.52 -7.77 15.68
CA PRO A 26 30.77 -7.69 14.42
C PRO A 26 29.67 -8.74 14.31
N ASN A 27 29.92 -9.96 14.81
CA ASN A 27 28.93 -11.02 14.84
C ASN A 27 27.67 -10.60 15.60
N THR A 28 27.80 -10.05 16.81
CA THR A 28 26.66 -9.60 17.62
C THR A 28 25.78 -8.59 16.88
N LEU A 29 26.38 -7.58 16.24
CA LEU A 29 25.61 -6.59 15.48
C LEU A 29 24.98 -7.21 14.22
N PHE A 30 25.76 -7.92 13.41
CA PHE A 30 25.30 -8.42 12.12
C PHE A 30 24.27 -9.54 12.23
N CYS A 31 24.28 -10.33 13.31
CA CYS A 31 23.22 -11.29 13.59
C CYS A 31 21.87 -10.58 13.79
N VAL A 32 21.82 -9.56 14.66
CA VAL A 32 20.60 -8.77 14.90
C VAL A 32 20.15 -8.08 13.60
N TRP A 33 21.08 -7.49 12.87
CA TRP A 33 20.77 -6.81 11.61
C TRP A 33 20.23 -7.78 10.55
N HIS A 34 20.79 -8.98 10.46
CA HIS A 34 20.36 -10.00 9.53
C HIS A 34 18.93 -10.47 9.84
N GLU A 35 18.64 -10.79 11.11
CA GLU A 35 17.30 -11.16 11.55
C GLU A 35 16.29 -10.05 11.24
N PHE A 36 16.58 -8.81 11.65
CA PHE A 36 15.76 -7.64 11.35
C PHE A 36 15.51 -7.47 9.85
N SER A 37 16.56 -7.57 9.03
CA SER A 37 16.45 -7.40 7.58
C SER A 37 15.62 -8.50 6.92
N SER A 38 15.74 -9.73 7.42
CA SER A 38 14.95 -10.87 6.92
C SER A 38 13.47 -10.66 7.23
N ASP A 39 13.14 -10.32 8.48
CA ASP A 39 11.76 -10.07 8.90
C ASP A 39 11.17 -8.87 8.14
N PHE A 40 11.94 -7.78 8.02
CA PHE A 40 11.53 -6.61 7.25
C PHE A 40 11.23 -6.96 5.80
N LYS A 41 12.09 -7.76 5.15
CA LYS A 41 11.90 -8.19 3.76
C LYS A 41 10.60 -8.98 3.59
N ASP A 42 10.27 -9.87 4.52
CA ASP A 42 9.07 -10.68 4.42
C ASP A 42 7.80 -9.90 4.75
N GLN A 43 7.86 -9.00 5.75
CA GLN A 43 6.77 -8.07 6.03
C GLN A 43 6.54 -7.14 4.82
N TRP A 44 7.59 -6.60 4.22
CA TRP A 44 7.50 -5.76 3.03
C TRP A 44 6.76 -6.46 1.89
N LYS A 45 7.11 -7.72 1.58
CA LYS A 45 6.38 -8.50 0.56
C LYS A 45 4.91 -8.70 0.91
N LYS A 46 4.59 -8.94 2.19
CA LYS A 46 3.22 -9.13 2.67
C LYS A 46 2.40 -7.85 2.49
N GLU A 47 2.92 -6.73 2.96
CA GLU A 47 2.27 -5.41 2.82
C GLU A 47 2.07 -5.03 1.35
N ASN A 48 3.06 -5.25 0.48
CA ASN A 48 2.91 -4.99 -0.95
C ASN A 48 1.78 -5.81 -1.58
N LYS A 49 1.61 -7.08 -1.19
CA LYS A 49 0.47 -7.89 -1.65
C LYS A 49 -0.87 -7.34 -1.18
N VAL A 50 -0.94 -6.83 0.05
CA VAL A 50 -2.17 -6.21 0.59
C VAL A 50 -2.50 -4.94 -0.18
N ILE A 51 -1.54 -4.04 -0.34
CA ILE A 51 -1.69 -2.79 -1.10
C ILE A 51 -2.17 -3.08 -2.52
N LEU A 52 -1.55 -4.04 -3.23
CA LEU A 52 -1.98 -4.42 -4.58
C LEU A 52 -3.42 -4.94 -4.62
N LYS A 53 -3.82 -5.78 -3.65
CA LYS A 53 -5.20 -6.29 -3.56
C LYS A 53 -6.20 -5.17 -3.30
N GLU A 54 -5.88 -4.22 -2.43
CA GLU A 54 -6.76 -3.08 -2.15
C GLU A 54 -6.91 -2.17 -3.38
N ARG A 55 -5.81 -1.92 -4.10
CA ARG A 55 -5.84 -1.15 -5.36
C ARG A 55 -6.70 -1.83 -6.42
N LEU A 56 -6.59 -3.15 -6.54
CA LEU A 56 -7.42 -3.93 -7.47
C LEU A 56 -8.90 -3.84 -7.12
N LYS A 57 -9.27 -4.07 -5.85
CA LYS A 57 -10.67 -3.95 -5.39
C LYS A 57 -11.24 -2.56 -5.63
N ALA A 58 -10.45 -1.51 -5.38
CA ALA A 58 -10.86 -0.13 -5.64
C ALA A 58 -11.11 0.12 -7.14
N ALA A 59 -10.30 -0.46 -8.02
CA ALA A 59 -10.49 -0.34 -9.47
C ALA A 59 -11.74 -1.11 -9.95
N GLU A 60 -11.95 -2.33 -9.46
CA GLU A 60 -13.14 -3.14 -9.76
C GLU A 60 -14.43 -2.44 -9.33
N GLU A 61 -14.44 -1.86 -8.13
CA GLU A 61 -15.57 -1.11 -7.59
C GLU A 61 -15.86 0.16 -8.41
N CYS A 62 -14.80 0.89 -8.80
CA CYS A 62 -14.93 2.05 -9.69
C CYS A 62 -15.57 1.67 -11.03
N PHE A 63 -15.14 0.54 -11.62
CA PHE A 63 -15.72 0.03 -12.86
C PHE A 63 -17.19 -0.38 -12.69
N ARG A 64 -17.53 -1.09 -11.61
CA ARG A 64 -18.91 -1.47 -11.29
C ARG A 64 -19.82 -0.25 -11.17
N GLN A 65 -19.40 0.77 -10.42
CA GLN A 65 -20.14 2.02 -10.29
C GLN A 65 -20.30 2.75 -11.62
N ALA A 66 -19.26 2.77 -12.46
CA ALA A 66 -19.36 3.38 -13.80
C ALA A 66 -20.37 2.64 -14.68
N LYS A 67 -20.39 1.30 -14.64
CA LYS A 67 -21.36 0.47 -15.37
C LYS A 67 -22.80 0.68 -14.89
N GLU A 68 -23.01 0.74 -13.57
CA GLU A 68 -24.32 1.01 -12.96
C GLU A 68 -24.82 2.44 -13.25
N LYS A 69 -23.93 3.44 -13.26
CA LYS A 69 -24.27 4.82 -13.66
C LYS A 69 -24.58 4.94 -15.15
N ALA A 70 -23.91 4.17 -16.00
CA ALA A 70 -24.19 4.13 -17.44
C ALA A 70 -25.54 3.45 -17.74
N SER A 71 -25.94 2.42 -16.98
CA SER A 71 -27.25 1.78 -17.16
C SER A 71 -28.43 2.61 -16.66
N TYR A 72 -28.22 3.57 -15.75
CA TYR A 72 -29.29 4.43 -15.21
C TYR A 72 -29.55 5.73 -16.02
N SER A 73 -28.83 5.98 -17.12
CA SER A 73 -28.97 7.21 -17.91
C SER A 73 -29.62 7.01 -19.28
N VAL A 74 -30.90 6.60 -19.31
CA VAL A 74 -31.85 7.09 -20.31
C VAL A 74 -33.21 7.25 -19.64
N LYS A 75 -33.43 8.36 -18.91
CA LYS A 75 -34.81 8.83 -18.75
C LYS A 75 -35.26 9.29 -20.13
N PRO A 76 -36.37 8.77 -20.69
CA PRO A 76 -36.89 9.30 -21.95
C PRO A 76 -37.13 10.80 -21.74
N LYS A 77 -36.48 11.64 -22.56
CA LYS A 77 -36.79 13.07 -22.63
C LYS A 77 -38.30 13.15 -22.83
N GLN A 78 -39.03 13.65 -21.84
CA GLN A 78 -40.43 13.98 -21.99
C GLN A 78 -40.52 14.89 -23.22
N ALA A 79 -41.22 14.45 -24.27
CA ALA A 79 -41.36 15.21 -25.50
C ALA A 79 -42.23 16.44 -25.20
N SER A 80 -41.63 17.48 -24.64
CA SER A 80 -42.26 18.77 -24.33
C SER A 80 -42.31 19.69 -25.54
N GLY A 81 -41.85 19.22 -26.71
CA GLY A 81 -41.90 19.96 -27.96
C GLY A 81 -43.34 20.25 -28.39
N ILE A 82 -43.56 21.42 -28.97
CA ILE A 82 -44.87 21.93 -29.43
C ILE A 82 -45.57 20.91 -30.34
N LYS A 83 -44.82 20.13 -31.14
CA LYS A 83 -45.34 19.04 -32.00
C LYS A 83 -46.08 17.94 -31.21
N ALA A 84 -45.68 17.63 -29.99
CA ALA A 84 -46.35 16.64 -29.14
C ALA A 84 -47.67 17.14 -28.56
N LYS A 85 -47.82 18.47 -28.39
CA LYS A 85 -49.05 19.09 -27.89
C LYS A 85 -50.11 19.30 -28.98
N LEU A 86 -49.72 19.32 -30.25
CA LEU A 86 -50.64 19.57 -31.37
C LEU A 86 -51.46 18.32 -31.77
N GLY A 87 -51.02 17.11 -31.39
CA GLY A 87 -51.73 15.86 -31.66
C GLY A 87 -52.88 15.54 -30.69
N MET A 88 -53.17 16.41 -29.70
CA MET A 88 -54.26 16.23 -28.73
C MET A 88 -55.50 17.07 -29.06
N LYS A 89 -55.80 17.26 -30.35
CA LYS A 89 -57.09 17.81 -30.76
C LYS A 89 -57.75 16.82 -31.72
N ILE A 90 -58.80 16.19 -31.18
CA ILE A 90 -59.87 15.48 -31.88
C ILE A 90 -60.38 16.36 -33.03
#